data_AF-A0A4Q4UGJ6-F1
#
_entry.id   AF-A0A4Q4UGJ6-F1
#
_cell.length_a   1.000
_cell.length_b   1.000
_cell.length_c   1.000
_cell.angle_alpha   90.00
_cell.angle_beta   90.00
_cell.angle_gamma   90.00
#
_symmetry.space_group_name_H-M   'P 1'
#
loop_
_entity.id
_entity.type
_entity.pdbx_description
1 polymer ?
#
loop_
_entity_poly.entity_id
_entity_poly.type
_entity_poly.pdbx_seq_one_letter_code
_entity_poly.pdbx_strand_id
1 'polypeptide(L)'
;MALVATSYAVYHPDSHRHAPGDKLSHAARLERYRLVVAANDILCDPGKRRAYDLYGAGWAGKLGMENNMREADRAWRKQPGNASMNATWEDWERWYEERNGEKKKQSPLYMSNELFVAVLCAIAIFGSMGQARRASTQSMNLIEMRDQKHEAIGHDMRQRQGELASLDRQERVENFLRQREGWALASSMEDNIKLPAMPYRVSYLNWRSQHFRTPAGFWVFPSPTVYLSFATSSHPRSGLATHVSTREHPHPRGDPSYHPMYLKLYCIPPHESHRHTHTVIFLHGRNSTAIKLSEDLLDGQNSQGRHVQDIFPSIRWVFAQSEKHYSAELEREIIQWFDVWDLWNPAERPGLQVEGLRQSAAKLIQLIKNEAATVGGLRRVILAGFCQGFATAVHALLNLQESNDQSMETQSRLGALIGLSSWMALPAASVTSCRDNLALQLGGASASADVYRDTPVFLSHAANDDVVPVEQGRKLRDILRGYGMDVVWKEYETGGHWIYGHQGVDDIVDFLKSQGLPEHTSVEE
;
A
#
# COMPACT_ATOMS: atom_id res chain seq x y z
N MET A 1 -20.11 0.75 48.73
CA MET A 1 -18.84 0.74 49.51
C MET A 1 -18.01 -0.54 49.39
N ALA A 2 -18.58 -1.75 49.23
CA ALA A 2 -17.79 -2.99 49.15
C ALA A 2 -16.83 -3.10 47.93
N LEU A 3 -17.15 -2.49 46.78
CA LEU A 3 -16.39 -2.60 45.53
C LEU A 3 -15.11 -1.75 45.45
N VAL A 4 -14.87 -0.82 46.39
CA VAL A 4 -13.64 0.00 46.42
C VAL A 4 -12.55 -0.68 47.27
N ALA A 5 -12.92 -1.53 48.24
CA ALA A 5 -11.95 -2.21 49.09
C ALA A 5 -11.08 -3.23 48.34
N THR A 6 -11.58 -3.82 47.25
CA THR A 6 -10.92 -4.87 46.48
C THR A 6 -9.81 -4.37 45.55
N SER A 7 -9.92 -3.16 44.99
CA SER A 7 -8.85 -2.58 44.15
C SER A 7 -7.66 -2.08 44.96
N TYR A 8 -7.88 -1.62 46.20
CA TYR A 8 -6.83 -1.16 47.11
C TYR A 8 -5.92 -2.28 47.64
N ALA A 9 -6.41 -3.53 47.70
CA ALA A 9 -5.61 -4.67 48.14
C ALA A 9 -4.50 -5.05 47.14
N VAL A 10 -4.62 -4.67 45.87
CA VAL A 10 -3.70 -5.05 44.79
C VAL A 10 -2.50 -4.10 44.69
N TYR A 11 -2.66 -2.82 45.06
CA TYR A 11 -1.65 -1.76 44.86
C TYR A 11 -1.05 -1.23 46.18
N HIS A 12 -1.06 -2.00 47.27
CA HIS A 12 -0.38 -1.59 48.50
C HIS A 12 1.15 -1.74 48.33
N PRO A 13 1.97 -0.71 48.59
CA PRO A 13 3.43 -0.80 48.37
C PRO A 13 4.12 -1.86 49.24
N ASP A 14 3.46 -2.30 50.33
CA ASP A 14 3.90 -3.38 51.21
C ASP A 14 3.12 -4.72 51.01
N SER A 15 2.30 -4.92 49.95
CA SER A 15 1.64 -6.22 49.67
C SER A 15 2.50 -7.15 48.81
N HIS A 16 3.51 -6.65 48.11
CA HIS A 16 4.50 -7.47 47.43
C HIS A 16 5.60 -7.94 48.41
N ARG A 17 6.01 -9.20 48.28
CA ARG A 17 7.10 -9.79 49.10
C ARG A 17 8.44 -9.17 48.72
N HIS A 18 8.86 -8.14 49.45
CA HIS A 18 10.23 -7.64 49.40
C HIS A 18 11.21 -8.68 49.96
N ALA A 19 12.49 -8.56 49.56
CA ALA A 19 13.55 -9.54 49.84
C ALA A 19 13.73 -9.86 51.35
N PRO A 20 14.23 -11.06 51.71
CA PRO A 20 14.36 -11.48 53.10
C PRO A 20 15.45 -10.69 53.84
N GLY A 21 15.07 -9.58 54.44
CA GLY A 21 15.94 -8.74 55.28
C GLY A 21 15.24 -7.53 55.88
N ASP A 22 14.38 -6.85 55.13
CA ASP A 22 13.90 -5.52 55.50
C ASP A 22 12.43 -5.51 55.98
N LYS A 23 12.22 -5.90 57.24
CA LYS A 23 10.89 -5.87 57.89
C LYS A 23 10.61 -4.47 58.45
N LEU A 24 10.07 -3.60 57.60
CA LEU A 24 9.52 -2.29 58.00
C LEU A 24 8.59 -2.42 59.22
N SER A 25 8.78 -1.54 60.20
CA SER A 25 8.02 -1.56 61.45
C SER A 25 6.51 -1.37 61.20
N HIS A 26 5.67 -1.94 62.07
CA HIS A 26 4.22 -1.78 61.99
C HIS A 26 3.80 -0.30 61.97
N ALA A 27 4.48 0.56 62.74
CA ALA A 27 4.25 2.00 62.75
C ALA A 27 4.55 2.64 61.38
N ALA A 28 5.68 2.30 60.75
CA ALA A 28 6.02 2.83 59.43
C ALA A 28 5.02 2.39 58.34
N ARG A 29 4.54 1.14 58.39
CA ARG A 29 3.49 0.63 57.48
C ARG A 29 2.16 1.36 57.67
N LEU A 30 1.79 1.64 58.93
CA LEU A 30 0.56 2.39 59.25
C LEU A 30 0.63 3.85 58.76
N GLU A 31 1.78 4.52 58.88
CA GLU A 31 1.96 5.88 58.33
C GLU A 31 1.92 5.90 56.80
N ARG A 32 2.56 4.93 56.12
CA ARG A 32 2.43 4.78 54.66
C ARG A 32 0.98 4.61 54.23
N TYR A 33 0.22 3.76 54.93
CA TYR A 33 -1.20 3.58 54.66
C TYR A 33 -2.00 4.89 54.83
N ARG A 34 -1.75 5.65 55.91
CA ARG A 34 -2.38 6.97 56.13
C ARG A 34 -2.08 7.97 55.00
N LEU A 35 -0.83 8.02 54.53
CA LEU A 35 -0.43 8.89 53.42
C LEU A 35 -1.12 8.52 52.09
N VAL A 36 -1.27 7.22 51.80
CA VAL A 36 -1.99 6.74 50.61
C VAL A 36 -3.48 7.09 50.69
N VAL A 37 -4.12 6.93 51.85
CA VAL A 37 -5.52 7.33 52.05
C VAL A 37 -5.72 8.84 51.91
N ALA A 38 -4.81 9.65 52.47
CA ALA A 38 -4.84 11.10 52.33
C ALA A 38 -4.63 11.57 50.88
N ALA A 39 -3.71 10.92 50.13
CA ALA A 39 -3.51 11.19 48.71
C ALA A 39 -4.77 10.85 47.89
N ASN A 40 -5.43 9.73 48.18
CA ASN A 40 -6.68 9.38 47.51
C ASN A 40 -7.79 10.39 47.78
N ASP A 41 -7.98 10.86 49.03
CA ASP A 41 -9.03 11.84 49.34
C ASP A 41 -8.88 13.16 48.57
N ILE A 42 -7.65 13.53 48.20
CA ILE A 42 -7.36 14.66 47.30
C ILE A 42 -7.62 14.29 45.84
N LEU A 43 -7.14 13.13 45.38
CA LEU A 43 -7.14 12.75 43.97
C LEU A 43 -8.49 12.23 43.45
N CYS A 44 -9.37 11.71 44.31
CA CYS A 44 -10.66 11.16 43.91
C CYS A 44 -11.72 12.24 43.62
N ASP A 45 -11.53 13.45 44.13
CA ASP A 45 -12.43 14.60 43.92
C ASP A 45 -11.77 15.61 42.94
N PRO A 46 -12.38 15.88 41.78
CA PRO A 46 -11.82 16.81 40.80
C PRO A 46 -11.58 18.24 41.31
N GLY A 47 -12.41 18.70 42.26
CA GLY A 47 -12.28 20.01 42.89
C GLY A 47 -11.11 20.07 43.88
N LYS A 48 -10.98 19.06 44.77
CA LYS A 48 -9.83 18.94 45.68
C LYS A 48 -8.53 18.77 44.92
N ARG A 49 -8.50 17.91 43.89
CA ARG A 49 -7.33 17.74 43.01
C ARG A 49 -6.92 19.06 42.37
N ARG A 50 -7.85 19.80 41.78
CA ARG A 50 -7.57 21.12 41.17
C ARG A 50 -7.07 22.15 42.20
N ALA A 51 -7.57 22.10 43.44
CA ALA A 51 -7.11 22.97 44.52
C ALA A 51 -5.69 22.59 45.01
N TYR A 52 -5.35 21.29 45.01
CA TYR A 52 -3.99 20.82 45.29
C TYR A 52 -3.01 21.23 44.17
N ASP A 53 -3.36 20.97 42.91
CA ASP A 53 -2.51 21.26 41.74
C ASP A 53 -2.22 22.77 41.59
N LEU A 54 -3.15 23.65 42.00
CA LEU A 54 -2.99 25.11 41.91
C LEU A 54 -2.41 25.78 43.17
N TYR A 55 -2.67 25.24 44.36
CA TYR A 55 -2.39 25.93 45.64
C TYR A 55 -1.69 25.06 46.71
N GLY A 56 -1.35 23.80 46.39
CA GLY A 56 -0.81 22.83 47.36
C GLY A 56 -1.80 22.46 48.49
N ALA A 57 -3.09 22.73 48.31
CA ALA A 57 -4.10 22.59 49.35
C ALA A 57 -4.37 21.12 49.73
N GLY A 58 -4.44 20.84 51.04
CA GLY A 58 -4.86 19.54 51.58
C GLY A 58 -3.73 18.60 52.01
N TRP A 59 -2.50 18.79 51.56
CA TRP A 59 -1.37 17.97 52.02
C TRP A 59 -0.84 18.44 53.39
N ALA A 60 -0.33 17.50 54.19
CA ALA A 60 0.19 17.71 55.55
C ALA A 60 -0.81 18.25 56.62
N GLY A 61 -2.09 17.87 56.53
CA GLY A 61 -2.99 17.83 57.70
C GLY A 61 -3.47 19.16 58.29
N LYS A 62 -3.29 20.29 57.59
CA LYS A 62 -3.85 21.58 58.02
C LYS A 62 -5.32 21.72 57.59
N LEU A 63 -6.22 21.65 58.57
CA LEU A 63 -7.63 22.01 58.43
C LEU A 63 -7.77 23.52 58.14
N GLY A 64 -8.20 23.88 56.93
CA GLY A 64 -8.63 25.25 56.59
C GLY A 64 -8.16 25.75 55.22
N MET A 65 -9.07 25.73 54.25
CA MET A 65 -8.88 26.31 52.91
C MET A 65 -8.59 27.83 52.97
N GLU A 66 -9.10 28.51 54.00
CA GLU A 66 -9.09 29.97 54.14
C GLU A 66 -7.71 30.58 54.42
N ASN A 67 -6.86 29.89 55.20
CA ASN A 67 -5.53 30.41 55.55
C ASN A 67 -4.56 30.36 54.37
N ASN A 68 -4.54 29.24 53.64
CA ASN A 68 -3.65 29.07 52.47
C ASN A 68 -3.94 30.10 51.37
N MET A 69 -5.21 30.42 51.11
CA MET A 69 -5.55 31.40 50.07
C MET A 69 -5.08 32.82 50.44
N ARG A 70 -5.15 33.19 51.73
CA ARG A 70 -4.71 34.50 52.24
C ARG A 70 -3.18 34.61 52.32
N GLU A 71 -2.50 33.51 52.61
CA GLU A 71 -1.02 33.44 52.58
C GLU A 71 -0.49 33.44 51.14
N ALA A 72 -1.10 32.69 50.22
CA ALA A 72 -0.75 32.70 48.79
C ALA A 72 -0.97 34.08 48.17
N ASP A 73 -2.09 34.73 48.45
CA ASP A 73 -2.41 36.10 48.03
C ASP A 73 -1.44 37.14 48.63
N ARG A 74 -1.00 36.95 49.89
CA ARG A 74 0.02 37.81 50.52
C ARG A 74 1.45 37.54 50.00
N ALA A 75 1.74 36.32 49.57
CA ALA A 75 3.01 35.95 48.94
C ALA A 75 3.09 36.47 47.50
N TRP A 76 2.02 36.31 46.72
CA TRP A 76 1.89 36.82 45.36
C TRP A 76 2.12 38.34 45.28
N ARG A 77 1.46 39.13 46.14
CA ARG A 77 1.68 40.60 46.19
C ARG A 77 3.11 41.02 46.53
N LYS A 78 3.92 40.12 47.12
CA LYS A 78 5.34 40.38 47.45
C LYS A 78 6.33 39.95 46.36
N GLN A 79 5.88 39.28 45.29
CA GLN A 79 6.76 38.91 44.18
C GLN A 79 7.11 40.14 43.33
N PRO A 80 8.38 40.41 43.00
CA PRO A 80 8.75 41.51 42.12
C PRO A 80 8.07 41.38 40.74
N GLY A 81 7.49 42.48 40.24
CA GLY A 81 6.85 42.51 38.91
C GLY A 81 5.40 42.01 38.84
N ASN A 82 4.70 41.86 39.98
CA ASN A 82 3.27 41.50 39.98
C ASN A 82 2.34 42.71 39.76
N ALA A 83 1.17 42.49 39.16
CA ALA A 83 0.19 43.53 38.80
C ALA A 83 -0.43 44.30 40.00
N SER A 84 -0.25 43.86 41.25
CA SER A 84 -0.75 44.62 42.42
C SER A 84 0.14 45.79 42.83
N MET A 85 1.37 45.88 42.30
CA MET A 85 2.36 46.89 42.68
C MET A 85 2.40 48.04 41.66
N ASN A 86 1.48 48.99 41.83
CA ASN A 86 1.41 50.25 41.07
C ASN A 86 1.44 50.05 39.53
N ALA A 87 0.76 49.00 39.07
CA ALA A 87 0.79 48.56 37.68
C ALA A 87 -0.20 49.34 36.82
N THR A 88 0.11 49.48 35.54
CA THR A 88 -0.76 50.14 34.56
C THR A 88 -1.99 49.29 34.23
N TRP A 89 -2.98 49.88 33.56
CA TRP A 89 -4.18 49.13 33.15
C TRP A 89 -3.85 47.91 32.26
N GLU A 90 -2.79 48.00 31.45
CA GLU A 90 -2.29 46.91 30.60
C GLU A 90 -1.74 45.72 31.42
N ASP A 91 -1.14 45.99 32.58
CA ASP A 91 -0.62 44.95 33.48
C ASP A 91 -1.75 44.21 34.20
N TRP A 92 -2.84 44.92 34.54
CA TRP A 92 -4.06 44.31 35.08
C TRP A 92 -4.77 43.45 34.02
N GLU A 93 -4.84 43.89 32.77
CA GLU A 93 -5.39 43.08 31.66
C GLU A 93 -4.64 41.76 31.50
N ARG A 94 -3.30 41.80 31.42
CA ARG A 94 -2.46 40.60 31.33
C ARG A 94 -2.74 39.59 32.45
N TRP A 95 -2.89 40.08 33.68
CA TRP A 95 -3.18 39.22 34.84
C TRP A 95 -4.55 38.53 34.75
N TYR A 96 -5.57 39.20 34.22
CA TYR A 96 -6.88 38.59 34.00
C TYR A 96 -6.85 37.53 32.88
N GLU A 97 -6.12 37.79 31.80
CA GLU A 97 -5.97 36.87 30.66
C GLU A 97 -5.27 35.56 31.05
N GLU A 98 -4.15 35.65 31.78
CA GLU A 98 -3.42 34.48 32.28
C GLU A 98 -4.28 33.63 33.23
N ARG A 99 -5.16 34.27 34.02
CA ARG A 99 -5.97 33.61 35.05
C ARG A 99 -7.22 32.91 34.49
N ASN A 100 -7.88 33.51 33.50
CA ASN A 100 -9.12 32.96 32.94
C ASN A 100 -8.88 31.89 31.85
N GLY A 101 -7.64 31.73 31.37
CA GLY A 101 -7.30 30.73 30.36
C GLY A 101 -7.82 31.05 28.94
N GLU A 102 -8.42 32.22 28.77
CA GLU A 102 -8.78 32.76 27.46
C GLU A 102 -7.51 33.20 26.74
N LYS A 103 -6.95 32.31 25.91
CA LYS A 103 -5.90 32.68 24.97
C LYS A 103 -6.40 33.84 24.12
N LYS A 104 -5.76 35.02 24.24
CA LYS A 104 -5.89 36.13 23.30
C LYS A 104 -5.98 35.56 21.88
N LYS A 105 -7.06 35.84 21.14
CA LYS A 105 -7.11 35.58 19.70
C LYS A 105 -5.86 36.21 19.12
N GLN A 106 -5.00 35.40 18.48
CA GLN A 106 -3.80 35.93 17.85
C GLN A 106 -4.21 37.10 16.95
N SER A 107 -3.74 38.29 17.27
CA SER A 107 -3.71 39.36 16.29
C SER A 107 -2.95 38.79 15.08
N PRO A 108 -3.53 38.82 13.87
CA PRO A 108 -2.87 38.27 12.70
C PRO A 108 -1.50 38.93 12.58
N LEU A 109 -0.43 38.14 12.78
CA LEU A 109 0.93 38.58 12.53
C LEU A 109 1.08 38.69 11.02
N TYR A 110 0.68 39.84 10.47
CA TYR A 110 0.96 40.19 9.10
C TYR A 110 2.46 40.32 8.96
N MET A 111 3.10 39.24 8.52
CA MET A 111 4.43 39.34 7.94
C MET A 111 4.35 40.29 6.73
N SER A 112 5.42 41.04 6.46
CA SER A 112 5.47 41.84 5.24
C SER A 112 5.27 40.94 4.02
N ASN A 113 4.65 41.46 2.97
CA ASN A 113 4.47 40.72 1.70
C ASN A 113 5.83 40.19 1.18
N GLU A 114 6.91 40.91 1.44
CA GLU A 114 8.29 40.51 1.17
C GLU A 114 8.72 39.27 1.97
N LEU A 115 8.48 39.22 3.29
CA LEU A 115 8.80 38.03 4.09
C LEU A 115 7.92 36.84 3.70
N PHE A 116 6.66 37.06 3.34
CA PHE A 116 5.76 36.02 2.84
C PHE A 116 6.28 35.40 1.53
N VAL A 117 6.66 36.24 0.56
CA VAL A 117 7.27 35.78 -0.70
C VAL A 117 8.61 35.09 -0.43
N ALA A 118 9.44 35.61 0.47
CA ALA A 118 10.71 34.98 0.84
C ALA A 118 10.52 33.57 1.44
N VAL A 119 9.53 33.39 2.32
CA VAL A 119 9.18 32.07 2.90
C VAL A 119 8.63 31.13 1.83
N LEU A 120 7.75 31.59 0.93
CA LEU A 120 7.26 30.76 -0.18
C LEU A 120 8.39 30.36 -1.15
N CYS A 121 9.29 31.28 -1.48
CA CYS A 121 10.49 30.97 -2.27
C CYS A 121 11.40 29.97 -1.55
N ALA A 122 11.61 30.10 -0.24
CA ALA A 122 12.39 29.14 0.54
C ALA A 122 11.73 27.74 0.52
N ILE A 123 10.40 27.65 0.74
CA ILE A 123 9.66 26.38 0.67
C ILE A 123 9.77 25.78 -0.74
N ALA A 124 9.66 26.58 -1.80
CA ALA A 124 9.82 26.11 -3.18
C ALA A 124 11.26 25.63 -3.48
N ILE A 125 12.29 26.30 -2.94
CA ILE A 125 13.70 25.91 -3.08
C ILE A 125 13.99 24.62 -2.28
N PHE A 126 13.58 24.54 -1.02
CA PHE A 126 13.79 23.33 -0.22
C PHE A 126 12.95 22.14 -0.72
N GLY A 127 11.71 22.38 -1.17
CA GLY A 127 10.86 21.39 -1.80
C GLY A 127 11.44 20.87 -3.11
N SER A 128 11.88 21.76 -4.01
CA SER A 128 12.54 21.35 -5.26
C SER A 128 13.88 20.66 -5.03
N MET A 129 14.68 21.08 -4.03
CA MET A 129 15.91 20.41 -3.63
C MET A 129 15.64 19.01 -3.05
N GLY A 130 14.59 18.86 -2.24
CA GLY A 130 14.16 17.57 -1.70
C GLY A 130 13.69 16.62 -2.79
N GLN A 131 12.87 17.11 -3.73
CA GLN A 131 12.44 16.35 -4.91
C GLN A 131 13.61 16.01 -5.83
N ALA A 132 14.56 16.93 -6.04
CA ALA A 132 15.77 16.67 -6.83
C ALA A 132 16.66 15.59 -6.20
N ARG A 133 16.80 15.56 -4.86
CA ARG A 133 17.50 14.47 -4.16
C ARG A 133 16.75 13.13 -4.28
N ARG A 134 15.44 13.10 -4.03
CA ARG A 134 14.60 11.88 -4.18
C ARG A 134 14.64 11.34 -5.61
N ALA A 135 14.58 12.23 -6.61
CA ALA A 135 14.73 11.88 -8.02
C ALA A 135 16.15 11.41 -8.35
N SER A 136 17.19 12.01 -7.77
CA SER A 136 18.59 11.60 -7.99
C SER A 136 18.84 10.17 -7.53
N THR A 137 18.36 9.79 -6.34
CA THR A 137 18.52 8.42 -5.81
C THR A 137 17.81 7.39 -6.68
N GLN A 138 16.59 7.69 -7.17
CA GLN A 138 15.86 6.80 -8.08
C GLN A 138 16.45 6.78 -9.51
N SER A 139 17.05 7.89 -9.94
CA SER A 139 17.67 8.03 -11.26
C SER A 139 19.01 7.29 -11.36
N MET A 140 19.81 7.25 -10.29
CA MET A 140 21.12 6.56 -10.30
C MET A 140 20.97 5.08 -10.65
N ASN A 141 20.07 4.34 -9.99
CA ASN A 141 19.84 2.93 -10.29
C ASN A 141 19.32 2.72 -11.74
N LEU A 142 18.52 3.64 -12.27
CA LEU A 142 18.02 3.59 -13.64
C LEU A 142 19.09 3.90 -14.69
N ILE A 143 19.98 4.85 -14.41
CA ILE A 143 21.11 5.19 -15.29
C ILE A 143 22.16 4.07 -15.24
N GLU A 144 22.45 3.51 -14.07
CA GLU A 144 23.39 2.41 -13.89
C GLU A 144 22.90 1.14 -14.60
N MET A 145 21.62 0.76 -14.45
CA MET A 145 21.02 -0.33 -15.25
C MET A 145 20.99 -0.03 -16.75
N ARG A 146 20.73 1.23 -17.16
CA ARG A 146 20.78 1.64 -18.57
C ARG A 146 22.18 1.45 -19.13
N ASP A 147 23.20 1.89 -18.40
CA ASP A 147 24.58 1.91 -18.85
C ASP A 147 25.17 0.48 -18.86
N GLN A 148 24.81 -0.37 -17.90
CA GLN A 148 25.05 -1.82 -17.94
C GLN A 148 24.40 -2.48 -19.18
N LYS A 149 23.13 -2.17 -19.49
CA LYS A 149 22.46 -2.70 -20.70
C LYS A 149 23.12 -2.17 -21.99
N HIS A 150 23.60 -0.92 -22.03
CA HIS A 150 24.34 -0.39 -23.18
C HIS A 150 25.72 -1.04 -23.34
N GLU A 151 26.41 -1.34 -22.24
CA GLU A 151 27.70 -2.05 -22.28
C GLU A 151 27.53 -3.49 -22.77
N ALA A 152 26.50 -4.22 -22.28
CA ALA A 152 26.17 -5.57 -22.74
C ALA A 152 25.83 -5.62 -24.24
N ILE A 153 24.97 -4.72 -24.73
CA ILE A 153 24.65 -4.59 -26.16
C ILE A 153 25.91 -4.22 -26.97
N GLY A 154 26.75 -3.32 -26.43
CA GLY A 154 28.03 -2.96 -27.05
C GLY A 154 29.07 -4.07 -27.05
N HIS A 155 28.99 -5.04 -26.13
CA HIS A 155 29.83 -6.24 -26.10
C HIS A 155 29.34 -7.27 -27.12
N ASP A 156 28.05 -7.61 -27.10
CA ASP A 156 27.41 -8.51 -28.07
C ASP A 156 27.59 -8.03 -29.52
N MET A 157 27.40 -6.73 -29.78
CA MET A 157 27.62 -6.16 -31.11
C MET A 157 29.08 -6.26 -31.56
N ARG A 158 30.05 -6.05 -30.66
CA ARG A 158 31.49 -6.20 -30.96
C ARG A 158 31.89 -7.66 -31.16
N GLN A 159 31.33 -8.57 -30.37
CA GLN A 159 31.56 -10.01 -30.50
C GLN A 159 31.06 -10.50 -31.87
N ARG A 160 29.81 -10.19 -32.23
CA ARG A 160 29.25 -10.49 -33.56
C ARG A 160 30.04 -9.85 -34.69
N GLN A 161 30.54 -8.62 -34.51
CA GLN A 161 31.37 -7.94 -35.51
C GLN A 161 32.75 -8.63 -35.68
N GLY A 162 33.29 -9.24 -34.63
CA GLY A 162 34.48 -10.10 -34.70
C GLY A 162 34.21 -11.44 -35.39
N GLU A 163 33.13 -12.13 -35.02
CA GLU A 163 32.68 -13.39 -35.64
C GLU A 163 32.36 -13.23 -37.15
N LEU A 164 31.82 -12.07 -37.55
CA LEU A 164 31.57 -11.71 -38.94
C LEU A 164 32.82 -11.22 -39.69
N ALA A 165 33.94 -10.91 -39.01
CA ALA A 165 35.16 -10.41 -39.65
C ALA A 165 35.98 -11.51 -40.35
N SER A 166 35.85 -12.77 -39.91
CA SER A 166 36.57 -13.93 -40.47
C SER A 166 35.85 -14.64 -41.61
N LEU A 167 34.57 -14.31 -41.87
CA LEU A 167 33.74 -14.99 -42.88
C LEU A 167 33.89 -14.35 -44.27
N ASP A 168 33.89 -15.17 -45.33
CA ASP A 168 33.95 -14.66 -46.70
C ASP A 168 32.66 -13.89 -47.07
N ARG A 169 32.68 -13.16 -48.19
CA ARG A 169 31.53 -12.36 -48.66
C ARG A 169 30.28 -13.22 -48.88
N GLN A 170 30.43 -14.42 -49.42
CA GLN A 170 29.34 -15.38 -49.60
C GLN A 170 28.80 -15.84 -48.24
N GLU A 171 29.66 -16.25 -47.31
CA GLU A 171 29.26 -16.74 -45.98
C GLU A 171 28.58 -15.64 -45.14
N ARG A 172 29.04 -14.38 -45.23
CA ARG A 172 28.36 -13.23 -44.61
C ARG A 172 26.98 -12.99 -45.21
N VAL A 173 26.83 -13.13 -46.53
CA VAL A 173 25.53 -13.06 -47.19
C VAL A 173 24.65 -14.23 -46.77
N GLU A 174 25.18 -15.45 -46.69
CA GLU A 174 24.42 -16.64 -46.32
C GLU A 174 24.02 -16.64 -44.84
N ASN A 175 24.88 -16.16 -43.93
CA ASN A 175 24.54 -15.99 -42.51
C ASN A 175 23.50 -14.87 -42.30
N PHE A 176 23.60 -13.78 -43.07
CA PHE A 176 22.56 -12.74 -43.14
C PHE A 176 21.24 -13.27 -43.73
N LEU A 177 21.30 -14.07 -44.80
CA LEU A 177 20.14 -14.73 -45.39
C LEU A 177 19.51 -15.73 -44.42
N ARG A 178 20.31 -16.48 -43.66
CA ARG A 178 19.85 -17.45 -42.65
C ARG A 178 19.27 -16.78 -41.41
N GLN A 179 19.76 -15.61 -40.99
CA GLN A 179 19.10 -14.79 -39.97
C GLN A 179 17.78 -14.20 -40.50
N ARG A 180 17.78 -13.69 -41.75
CA ARG A 180 16.58 -13.20 -42.44
C ARG A 180 15.55 -14.32 -42.65
N GLU A 181 15.98 -15.54 -42.94
CA GLU A 181 15.14 -16.70 -43.23
C GLU A 181 14.75 -17.49 -41.98
N GLY A 182 15.54 -17.45 -40.89
CA GLY A 182 15.05 -17.85 -39.57
C GLY A 182 13.88 -16.97 -39.12
N TRP A 183 13.98 -15.66 -39.39
CA TRP A 183 12.87 -14.73 -39.20
C TRP A 183 11.71 -15.01 -40.18
N ALA A 184 12.00 -15.34 -41.44
CA ALA A 184 10.97 -15.65 -42.43
C ALA A 184 10.27 -17.00 -42.18
N LEU A 185 10.96 -17.99 -41.60
CA LEU A 185 10.38 -19.29 -41.27
C LEU A 185 9.44 -19.18 -40.07
N ALA A 186 9.87 -18.48 -39.01
CA ALA A 186 9.01 -18.08 -37.90
C ALA A 186 7.78 -17.29 -38.40
N SER A 187 8.00 -16.36 -39.34
CA SER A 187 6.94 -15.57 -39.97
C SER A 187 6.05 -16.35 -40.96
N SER A 188 6.45 -17.55 -41.42
CA SER A 188 5.72 -18.33 -42.43
C SER A 188 4.78 -19.40 -41.86
N MET A 189 4.99 -19.83 -40.62
CA MET A 189 4.06 -20.75 -39.94
C MET A 189 2.87 -20.02 -39.29
N GLU A 190 2.94 -18.69 -39.19
CA GLU A 190 1.93 -17.88 -38.48
C GLU A 190 0.71 -17.46 -39.31
N ASP A 191 0.68 -17.63 -40.64
CA ASP A 191 -0.39 -16.99 -41.44
C ASP A 191 -0.84 -17.72 -42.72
N ASN A 192 -1.57 -18.80 -42.51
CA ASN A 192 -2.68 -19.20 -43.38
C ASN A 192 -3.95 -18.65 -42.66
N ILE A 193 -4.46 -17.42 -42.79
CA ILE A 193 -4.45 -16.34 -43.83
C ILE A 193 -4.94 -15.03 -43.10
N LYS A 194 -4.44 -13.79 -43.28
CA LYS A 194 -3.46 -13.18 -44.21
C LYS A 194 -2.90 -11.80 -43.74
N LEU A 195 -1.61 -11.74 -43.49
CA LEU A 195 -0.57 -10.75 -43.85
C LEU A 195 -0.60 -9.26 -43.36
N PRO A 196 0.56 -8.73 -42.88
CA PRO A 196 0.74 -7.36 -42.39
C PRO A 196 1.54 -6.42 -43.34
N ALA A 197 1.64 -5.13 -42.98
CA ALA A 197 2.75 -4.25 -43.37
C ALA A 197 2.98 -3.11 -42.34
N MET A 198 4.20 -3.01 -41.81
CA MET A 198 4.67 -1.89 -40.97
C MET A 198 5.06 -0.68 -41.84
N PRO A 199 5.14 0.54 -41.25
CA PRO A 199 6.50 1.02 -40.97
C PRO A 199 6.65 1.76 -39.64
N TYR A 200 7.76 1.49 -38.95
CA TYR A 200 8.25 2.35 -37.87
C TYR A 200 8.62 3.75 -38.41
N ARG A 201 8.21 4.80 -37.70
CA ARG A 201 8.75 6.16 -37.87
C ARG A 201 9.26 6.68 -36.53
N VAL A 202 10.58 6.83 -36.44
CA VAL A 202 11.22 7.60 -35.37
C VAL A 202 11.01 9.08 -35.67
N SER A 203 10.29 9.78 -34.79
CA SER A 203 10.12 11.23 -34.87
C SER A 203 11.09 11.92 -33.92
N TYR A 204 12.18 12.46 -34.46
CA TYR A 204 12.97 13.47 -33.78
C TYR A 204 12.10 14.73 -33.58
N LEU A 205 11.87 15.16 -32.33
CA LEU A 205 11.39 16.51 -32.06
C LEU A 205 12.56 17.43 -31.72
N ASN A 206 12.81 18.39 -32.60
CA ASN A 206 13.85 19.40 -32.43
C ASN A 206 13.55 20.33 -31.26
N TRP A 207 14.60 20.64 -30.50
CA TRP A 207 14.66 21.78 -29.59
C TRP A 207 14.64 23.09 -30.38
N ARG A 208 13.64 23.95 -30.18
CA ARG A 208 13.79 25.42 -30.30
C ARG A 208 12.63 26.22 -29.69
N SER A 209 12.95 26.84 -28.55
CA SER A 209 12.55 28.19 -28.10
C SER A 209 11.12 28.71 -28.37
N GLN A 210 10.38 29.00 -27.29
CA GLN A 210 9.50 30.18 -27.23
C GLN A 210 9.34 30.74 -25.80
N HIS A 211 10.08 31.83 -25.57
CA HIS A 211 9.84 33.00 -24.70
C HIS A 211 9.12 32.90 -23.33
N PHE A 212 9.84 33.40 -22.32
CA PHE A 212 9.28 34.09 -21.14
C PHE A 212 8.29 35.20 -21.52
N ARG A 213 7.16 35.31 -20.78
CA ARG A 213 6.59 36.57 -20.27
C ARG A 213 5.39 36.35 -19.33
N THR A 214 5.54 36.75 -18.08
CA THR A 214 4.49 37.42 -17.27
C THR A 214 4.54 38.95 -17.59
N PRO A 215 3.60 39.84 -17.14
CA PRO A 215 2.66 39.70 -16.03
C PRO A 215 1.23 40.29 -16.19
N ALA A 216 0.43 40.10 -15.13
CA ALA A 216 -0.70 40.92 -14.65
C ALA A 216 -1.99 41.05 -15.52
N GLY A 217 -3.13 40.68 -14.92
CA GLY A 217 -4.49 40.94 -15.40
C GLY A 217 -5.54 40.32 -14.46
N PHE A 218 -6.39 41.15 -13.85
CA PHE A 218 -7.34 40.79 -12.77
C PHE A 218 -8.78 40.56 -13.30
N TRP A 219 -9.66 39.98 -12.46
CA TRP A 219 -11.14 39.99 -12.53
C TRP A 219 -11.80 39.10 -13.64
N VAL A 220 -13.03 38.55 -13.52
CA VAL A 220 -14.09 38.57 -12.47
C VAL A 220 -14.98 37.29 -12.62
N PHE A 221 -15.68 36.85 -11.56
CA PHE A 221 -16.71 35.79 -11.61
C PHE A 221 -17.99 36.22 -12.36
N PRO A 222 -18.79 35.29 -12.92
CA PRO A 222 -20.08 35.07 -12.24
C PRO A 222 -20.61 33.62 -12.25
N SER A 223 -21.24 33.23 -11.13
CA SER A 223 -22.32 32.23 -11.12
C SER A 223 -23.62 32.89 -11.60
N PRO A 224 -24.58 32.12 -12.14
CA PRO A 224 -25.84 32.06 -11.38
C PRO A 224 -26.54 30.69 -11.33
N THR A 225 -26.89 30.30 -10.11
CA THR A 225 -28.26 29.99 -9.67
C THR A 225 -29.15 29.07 -10.52
N VAL A 226 -29.34 27.85 -10.00
CA VAL A 226 -30.63 27.15 -9.76
C VAL A 226 -31.85 27.56 -10.59
N TYR A 227 -32.46 26.57 -11.26
CA TYR A 227 -33.92 26.50 -11.40
C TYR A 227 -34.44 25.13 -10.97
N LEU A 228 -35.38 25.15 -10.03
CA LEU A 228 -36.22 24.01 -9.67
C LEU A 228 -37.45 24.02 -10.57
N SER A 229 -37.90 22.87 -11.09
CA SER A 229 -39.28 22.74 -11.53
C SER A 229 -39.77 21.30 -11.40
N PHE A 230 -40.89 21.12 -10.70
CA PHE A 230 -41.63 19.88 -10.59
C PHE A 230 -42.63 19.77 -11.75
N ALA A 231 -42.77 18.59 -12.35
CA ALA A 231 -43.97 18.23 -13.10
C ALA A 231 -44.26 16.72 -12.95
N THR A 232 -45.45 16.41 -12.44
CA THR A 232 -45.95 15.04 -12.14
C THR A 232 -46.96 14.57 -13.17
N SER A 233 -46.90 13.29 -13.58
CA SER A 233 -48.03 12.40 -13.96
C SER A 233 -47.46 11.12 -14.61
N SER A 234 -47.58 9.92 -14.05
CA SER A 234 -48.76 9.05 -13.87
C SER A 234 -49.28 8.37 -15.16
N HIS A 235 -48.71 7.20 -15.50
CA HIS A 235 -49.39 5.89 -15.74
C HIS A 235 -50.55 5.78 -16.78
N PRO A 236 -50.91 4.56 -17.26
CA PRO A 236 -50.10 3.49 -17.86
C PRO A 236 -50.78 2.86 -19.11
N ARG A 237 -50.11 1.95 -19.86
CA ARG A 237 -50.63 0.62 -20.31
C ARG A 237 -49.92 -0.01 -21.53
N SER A 238 -49.60 -1.30 -21.36
CA SER A 238 -49.63 -2.44 -22.30
C SER A 238 -49.49 -2.25 -23.82
N GLY A 239 -48.67 -3.12 -24.44
CA GLY A 239 -49.16 -3.90 -25.58
C GLY A 239 -48.16 -4.29 -26.67
N LEU A 240 -48.05 -5.60 -26.89
CA LEU A 240 -47.57 -6.31 -28.08
C LEU A 240 -46.08 -6.27 -28.46
N ALA A 241 -45.60 -7.47 -28.80
CA ALA A 241 -44.33 -7.72 -29.46
C ALA A 241 -44.44 -7.53 -30.98
N THR A 242 -43.37 -7.04 -31.60
CA THR A 242 -43.11 -7.18 -33.03
C THR A 242 -41.64 -7.56 -33.23
N HIS A 243 -41.41 -8.69 -33.90
CA HIS A 243 -40.09 -9.03 -34.43
C HIS A 243 -39.74 -8.03 -35.54
N VAL A 244 -38.65 -7.27 -35.37
CA VAL A 244 -38.04 -6.50 -36.45
C VAL A 244 -36.56 -6.83 -36.52
N SER A 245 -36.16 -7.52 -37.59
CA SER A 245 -34.77 -7.73 -37.96
C SER A 245 -34.27 -6.51 -38.72
N THR A 246 -33.36 -5.73 -38.12
CA THR A 246 -32.60 -4.69 -38.84
C THR A 246 -31.20 -4.53 -38.27
N ARG A 247 -30.22 -4.87 -39.12
CA ARG A 247 -28.88 -4.24 -39.30
C ARG A 247 -28.13 -3.71 -38.07
N GLU A 248 -26.91 -4.20 -37.95
CA GLU A 248 -25.80 -3.55 -37.24
C GLU A 248 -25.73 -2.05 -37.56
N HIS A 249 -25.74 -1.23 -36.52
CA HIS A 249 -25.35 0.18 -36.59
C HIS A 249 -24.03 0.37 -35.81
N PRO A 250 -23.19 1.34 -36.21
CA PRO A 250 -21.82 1.44 -35.68
C PRO A 250 -21.79 1.84 -34.21
N HIS A 251 -20.76 1.40 -33.50
CA HIS A 251 -20.47 1.83 -32.12
C HIS A 251 -20.59 3.36 -31.98
N PRO A 252 -21.33 3.87 -30.97
CA PRO A 252 -21.28 5.28 -30.62
C PRO A 252 -19.86 5.64 -30.15
N ARG A 253 -19.41 6.86 -30.49
CA ARG A 253 -18.08 7.36 -30.09
C ARG A 253 -17.98 7.36 -28.57
N GLY A 254 -16.82 6.93 -28.07
CA GLY A 254 -16.65 6.49 -26.69
C GLY A 254 -17.12 7.50 -25.64
N ASP A 255 -17.93 7.01 -24.71
CA ASP A 255 -18.13 7.61 -23.40
C ASP A 255 -16.80 7.51 -22.61
N PRO A 256 -16.24 8.61 -22.07
CA PRO A 256 -14.99 8.56 -21.31
C PRO A 256 -15.11 7.83 -19.96
N SER A 257 -16.31 7.39 -19.54
CA SER A 257 -16.54 6.63 -18.30
C SER A 257 -16.55 5.10 -18.46
N TYR A 258 -16.40 4.56 -19.68
CA TYR A 258 -16.42 3.10 -19.90
C TYR A 258 -15.10 2.43 -19.49
N HIS A 259 -14.93 2.17 -18.20
CA HIS A 259 -13.86 1.31 -17.69
C HIS A 259 -14.14 -0.17 -18.06
N PRO A 260 -13.16 -0.91 -18.63
CA PRO A 260 -13.36 -2.31 -18.96
C PRO A 260 -13.58 -3.14 -17.68
N MET A 261 -14.53 -4.08 -17.75
CA MET A 261 -14.87 -5.02 -16.66
C MET A 261 -13.78 -6.08 -16.39
N TYR A 262 -12.68 -6.04 -17.15
CA TYR A 262 -11.57 -7.00 -17.10
C TYR A 262 -10.23 -6.27 -17.05
N LEU A 263 -9.25 -6.89 -16.40
CA LEU A 263 -7.86 -6.40 -16.38
C LEU A 263 -7.22 -6.60 -17.75
N LYS A 264 -6.32 -5.68 -18.13
CA LYS A 264 -5.37 -5.92 -19.22
C LYS A 264 -4.31 -6.89 -18.70
N LEU A 265 -3.91 -7.84 -19.54
CA LEU A 265 -2.98 -8.90 -19.16
C LEU A 265 -1.80 -8.92 -20.13
N TYR A 266 -0.60 -9.15 -19.60
CA TYR A 266 0.54 -9.63 -20.37
C TYR A 266 0.75 -11.11 -19.98
N CYS A 267 0.70 -12.02 -20.95
CA CYS A 267 0.66 -13.45 -20.70
C CYS A 267 1.82 -14.13 -21.39
N ILE A 268 2.48 -15.05 -20.69
CA ILE A 268 3.46 -15.96 -21.26
C ILE A 268 2.89 -17.38 -21.15
N PRO A 269 2.78 -18.11 -22.27
CA PRO A 269 2.29 -19.48 -22.25
C PRO A 269 3.31 -20.41 -21.53
N PRO A 270 2.88 -21.62 -21.15
CA PRO A 270 3.82 -22.71 -20.89
C PRO A 270 4.73 -22.95 -22.11
N HIS A 271 5.88 -23.58 -21.88
CA HIS A 271 6.77 -24.01 -22.95
C HIS A 271 6.04 -24.95 -23.92
N GLU A 272 6.29 -24.82 -25.23
CA GLU A 272 5.48 -25.49 -26.28
C GLU A 272 5.43 -27.02 -26.16
N SER A 273 6.51 -27.64 -25.67
CA SER A 273 6.58 -29.09 -25.41
C SER A 273 5.81 -29.55 -24.16
N HIS A 274 5.22 -28.63 -23.39
CA HIS A 274 4.58 -28.91 -22.11
C HIS A 274 3.09 -28.54 -22.11
N ARG A 275 2.27 -29.44 -21.55
CA ARG A 275 0.86 -29.13 -21.29
C ARG A 275 0.75 -28.09 -20.17
N HIS A 276 -0.16 -27.13 -20.32
CA HIS A 276 -0.55 -26.21 -19.26
C HIS A 276 -1.08 -26.97 -18.02
N THR A 277 -0.37 -26.88 -16.89
CA THR A 277 -0.78 -27.53 -15.62
C THR A 277 -1.25 -26.53 -14.56
N HIS A 278 -0.61 -25.36 -14.48
CA HIS A 278 -0.87 -24.32 -13.48
C HIS A 278 -0.82 -22.93 -14.11
N THR A 279 -1.51 -21.96 -13.50
CA THR A 279 -1.35 -20.54 -13.82
C THR A 279 -0.82 -19.79 -12.59
N VAL A 280 0.22 -18.97 -12.77
CA VAL A 280 0.61 -17.93 -11.81
C VAL A 280 0.05 -16.60 -12.29
N ILE A 281 -0.83 -15.97 -11.50
CA ILE A 281 -1.32 -14.61 -11.71
C ILE A 281 -0.45 -13.66 -10.88
N PHE A 282 0.30 -12.76 -11.50
CA PHE A 282 1.26 -11.87 -10.81
C PHE A 282 0.86 -10.39 -10.95
N LEU A 283 0.77 -9.68 -9.83
CA LEU A 283 0.46 -8.24 -9.76
C LEU A 283 1.70 -7.38 -9.48
N HIS A 284 1.92 -6.35 -10.29
CA HIS A 284 3.05 -5.42 -10.15
C HIS A 284 2.87 -4.39 -9.01
N GLY A 285 3.97 -3.75 -8.60
CA GLY A 285 3.95 -2.68 -7.60
C GLY A 285 3.35 -1.35 -8.11
N ARG A 286 3.20 -0.38 -7.20
CA ARG A 286 2.76 0.99 -7.50
C ARG A 286 3.75 1.63 -8.49
N ASN A 287 3.23 2.34 -9.49
CA ASN A 287 3.99 3.02 -10.54
C ASN A 287 4.89 2.11 -11.40
N SER A 288 4.54 0.82 -11.54
CA SER A 288 5.17 -0.14 -12.45
C SER A 288 4.18 -0.65 -13.52
N THR A 289 4.59 -1.59 -14.37
CA THR A 289 3.76 -2.23 -15.40
C THR A 289 3.86 -3.75 -15.34
N ALA A 290 2.88 -4.44 -15.94
CA ALA A 290 2.89 -5.89 -16.10
C ALA A 290 4.11 -6.38 -16.91
N ILE A 291 4.46 -5.66 -17.99
CA ILE A 291 5.63 -5.98 -18.83
C ILE A 291 6.92 -5.82 -18.02
N LYS A 292 7.10 -4.69 -17.31
CA LYS A 292 8.32 -4.49 -16.52
C LYS A 292 8.47 -5.52 -15.41
N LEU A 293 7.38 -5.83 -14.67
CA LEU A 293 7.40 -6.90 -13.68
C LEU A 293 7.78 -8.25 -14.32
N SER A 294 7.29 -8.55 -15.53
CA SER A 294 7.65 -9.78 -16.22
C SER A 294 9.12 -9.80 -16.62
N GLU A 295 9.66 -8.74 -17.20
CA GLU A 295 11.10 -8.62 -17.51
C GLU A 295 11.93 -8.83 -16.24
N ASP A 296 11.68 -8.02 -15.19
CA ASP A 296 12.47 -8.05 -13.95
C ASP A 296 12.35 -9.39 -13.17
N LEU A 297 11.23 -10.13 -13.29
CA LEU A 297 11.04 -11.45 -12.66
C LEU A 297 11.70 -12.58 -13.45
N LEU A 298 11.64 -12.50 -14.77
CA LEU A 298 12.02 -13.60 -15.68
C LEU A 298 13.49 -13.54 -16.06
N ASP A 299 14.08 -12.35 -16.13
CA ASP A 299 15.53 -12.15 -16.11
C ASP A 299 16.15 -12.69 -14.80
N GLY A 300 15.33 -12.84 -13.74
CA GLY A 300 15.73 -13.40 -12.45
C GLY A 300 16.13 -14.88 -12.52
N GLN A 301 17.35 -15.16 -12.08
CA GLN A 301 17.92 -16.51 -11.97
C GLN A 301 17.95 -17.00 -10.53
N ASN A 302 17.85 -18.31 -10.36
CA ASN A 302 18.10 -19.01 -9.10
C ASN A 302 19.62 -19.22 -8.87
N SER A 303 20.06 -19.77 -7.73
CA SER A 303 21.50 -19.95 -7.44
C SER A 303 22.24 -20.87 -8.42
N GLN A 304 21.51 -21.65 -9.21
CA GLN A 304 22.03 -22.54 -10.26
C GLN A 304 22.05 -21.88 -11.65
N GLY A 305 21.69 -20.59 -11.76
CA GLY A 305 21.62 -19.87 -13.03
C GLY A 305 20.41 -20.22 -13.90
N ARG A 306 19.40 -20.93 -13.37
CA ARG A 306 18.18 -21.28 -14.10
C ARG A 306 17.12 -20.20 -13.94
N HIS A 307 16.39 -19.89 -15.00
CA HIS A 307 15.25 -18.97 -14.94
C HIS A 307 13.99 -19.70 -14.44
N VAL A 308 13.05 -18.96 -13.84
CA VAL A 308 11.82 -19.56 -13.27
C VAL A 308 10.93 -20.27 -14.30
N GLN A 309 11.04 -19.92 -15.58
CA GLN A 309 10.36 -20.61 -16.68
C GLN A 309 10.98 -21.98 -17.00
N ASP A 310 12.31 -22.10 -16.98
CA ASP A 310 13.02 -23.36 -17.23
C ASP A 310 12.78 -24.36 -16.10
N ILE A 311 12.65 -23.85 -14.87
CA ILE A 311 12.34 -24.66 -13.68
C ILE A 311 10.90 -25.19 -13.75
N PHE A 312 9.96 -24.37 -14.23
CA PHE A 312 8.52 -24.67 -14.26
C PHE A 312 7.88 -24.50 -15.65
N PRO A 313 8.30 -25.25 -16.69
CA PRO A 313 7.89 -25.01 -18.07
C PRO A 313 6.43 -25.33 -18.37
N SER A 314 5.73 -26.05 -17.48
CA SER A 314 4.29 -26.35 -17.62
C SER A 314 3.37 -25.24 -17.07
N ILE A 315 3.94 -24.13 -16.59
CA ILE A 315 3.22 -23.01 -15.97
C ILE A 315 3.00 -21.87 -16.95
N ARG A 316 1.76 -21.37 -16.97
CA ARG A 316 1.39 -20.12 -17.63
C ARG A 316 1.61 -18.95 -16.65
N TRP A 317 2.28 -17.90 -17.10
CA TRP A 317 2.51 -16.69 -16.30
C TRP A 317 1.60 -15.57 -16.81
N VAL A 318 0.74 -15.03 -15.94
CA VAL A 318 -0.26 -14.00 -16.26
C VAL A 318 0.03 -12.76 -15.43
N PHE A 319 0.66 -11.77 -16.03
CA PHE A 319 0.98 -10.50 -15.41
C PHE A 319 -0.19 -9.52 -15.61
N ALA A 320 -0.87 -9.18 -14.52
CA ALA A 320 -2.02 -8.31 -14.57
C ALA A 320 -1.59 -6.83 -14.52
N GLN A 321 -2.14 -6.01 -15.43
CA GLN A 321 -1.85 -4.59 -15.55
C GLN A 321 -2.96 -3.76 -14.87
N SER A 322 -2.57 -2.95 -13.88
CA SER A 322 -3.49 -1.98 -13.26
C SER A 322 -3.77 -0.79 -14.20
N GLU A 323 -4.84 -0.06 -13.94
CA GLU A 323 -5.15 1.19 -14.65
C GLU A 323 -4.38 2.38 -14.05
N LYS A 324 -4.49 3.55 -14.69
CA LYS A 324 -4.05 4.80 -14.10
C LYS A 324 -5.14 5.32 -13.16
N HIS A 325 -4.75 5.69 -11.96
CA HIS A 325 -5.62 6.37 -11.00
C HIS A 325 -4.90 7.56 -10.40
N TYR A 326 -5.66 8.59 -10.03
CA TYR A 326 -5.13 9.75 -9.32
C TYR A 326 -4.51 9.35 -7.98
N SER A 327 -3.33 9.86 -7.68
CA SER A 327 -2.65 9.73 -6.39
C SER A 327 -2.81 11.03 -5.61
N ALA A 328 -3.44 10.98 -4.43
CA ALA A 328 -3.57 12.13 -3.57
C ALA A 328 -2.21 12.60 -2.99
N GLU A 329 -1.27 11.68 -2.75
CA GLU A 329 0.10 11.99 -2.30
C GLU A 329 0.88 12.78 -3.35
N LEU A 330 0.83 12.33 -4.62
CA LEU A 330 1.66 12.86 -5.70
C LEU A 330 0.93 13.89 -6.58
N GLU A 331 -0.32 14.22 -6.23
CA GLU A 331 -1.24 15.12 -6.92
C GLU A 331 -1.39 14.87 -8.44
N ARG A 332 -1.22 13.62 -8.89
CA ARG A 332 -1.18 13.24 -10.31
C ARG A 332 -1.68 11.83 -10.56
N GLU A 333 -2.05 11.53 -11.81
CA GLU A 333 -2.30 10.15 -12.23
C GLU A 333 -1.00 9.32 -12.28
N ILE A 334 -1.04 8.14 -11.68
CA ILE A 334 0.01 7.12 -11.79
C ILE A 334 -0.64 5.76 -12.04
N ILE A 335 0.15 4.79 -12.51
CA ILE A 335 -0.29 3.40 -12.58
C ILE A 335 -0.32 2.84 -11.15
N GLN A 336 -1.48 2.48 -10.63
CA GLN A 336 -1.64 1.91 -9.28
C GLN A 336 -2.90 1.05 -9.19
N TRP A 337 -3.00 0.18 -8.19
CA TRP A 337 -4.20 -0.67 -7.97
C TRP A 337 -5.27 0.04 -7.13
N PHE A 338 -4.85 0.95 -6.28
CA PHE A 338 -5.66 1.77 -5.39
C PHE A 338 -4.84 2.98 -4.94
N ASP A 339 -5.48 4.03 -4.42
CA ASP A 339 -4.71 5.18 -3.89
C ASP A 339 -4.29 4.95 -2.43
N VAL A 340 -3.09 5.42 -2.11
CA VAL A 340 -2.49 5.33 -0.77
C VAL A 340 -1.73 6.62 -0.50
N TRP A 341 -1.94 7.20 0.68
CA TRP A 341 -1.39 8.50 1.05
C TRP A 341 0.09 8.43 1.42
N ASP A 342 0.49 7.39 2.15
CA ASP A 342 1.87 7.13 2.51
C ASP A 342 2.11 5.61 2.57
N LEU A 343 3.23 5.16 2.00
CA LEU A 343 3.66 3.76 2.04
C LEU A 343 4.40 3.40 3.34
N TRP A 344 4.98 4.38 4.03
CA TRP A 344 5.58 4.20 5.35
C TRP A 344 4.50 4.03 6.42
N ASN A 345 3.41 4.79 6.34
CA ASN A 345 2.21 4.66 7.16
C ASN A 345 0.92 4.48 6.32
N PRO A 346 0.64 3.29 5.76
CA PRO A 346 -0.59 3.04 5.00
C PRO A 346 -1.89 3.11 5.82
N ALA A 347 -1.81 3.29 7.15
CA ALA A 347 -2.98 3.56 7.98
C ALA A 347 -3.37 5.06 7.98
N GLU A 348 -2.57 5.95 7.38
CA GLU A 348 -2.94 7.35 7.18
C GLU A 348 -3.93 7.49 6.02
N ARG A 349 -5.06 8.15 6.27
CA ARG A 349 -6.17 8.35 5.30
C ARG A 349 -6.63 7.04 4.62
N PRO A 350 -7.04 6.00 5.37
CA PRO A 350 -7.33 4.68 4.82
C PRO A 350 -8.49 4.68 3.81
N GLY A 351 -9.43 5.64 3.93
CA GLY A 351 -10.55 5.80 3.00
C GLY A 351 -10.16 5.96 1.53
N LEU A 352 -8.95 6.45 1.22
CA LEU A 352 -8.44 6.55 -0.16
C LEU A 352 -8.25 5.18 -0.83
N GLN A 353 -7.95 4.15 -0.05
CA GLN A 353 -7.65 2.81 -0.57
C GLN A 353 -8.92 2.09 -1.02
N VAL A 354 -10.05 2.35 -0.36
CA VAL A 354 -11.29 1.54 -0.44
C VAL A 354 -11.81 1.40 -1.86
N GLU A 355 -11.90 2.50 -2.61
CA GLU A 355 -12.54 2.51 -3.93
C GLU A 355 -11.75 1.69 -4.96
N GLY A 356 -10.47 2.04 -5.17
CA GLY A 356 -9.61 1.32 -6.11
C GLY A 356 -9.38 -0.13 -5.69
N LEU A 357 -9.25 -0.40 -4.39
CA LEU A 357 -8.99 -1.76 -3.89
C LEU A 357 -10.22 -2.66 -4.10
N ARG A 358 -11.44 -2.14 -3.92
CA ARG A 358 -12.68 -2.86 -4.26
C ARG A 358 -12.75 -3.19 -5.75
N GLN A 359 -12.50 -2.21 -6.61
CA GLN A 359 -12.54 -2.40 -8.07
C GLN A 359 -11.48 -3.42 -8.53
N SER A 360 -10.24 -3.27 -8.05
CA SER A 360 -9.13 -4.16 -8.39
C SER A 360 -9.33 -5.58 -7.87
N ALA A 361 -9.78 -5.75 -6.62
CA ALA A 361 -10.09 -7.06 -6.05
C ALA A 361 -11.22 -7.76 -6.80
N ALA A 362 -12.30 -7.05 -7.18
CA ALA A 362 -13.39 -7.61 -7.97
C ALA A 362 -12.92 -8.13 -9.34
N LYS A 363 -12.17 -7.32 -10.09
CA LYS A 363 -11.61 -7.72 -11.39
C LYS A 363 -10.63 -8.91 -11.25
N LEU A 364 -9.83 -8.94 -10.19
CA LEU A 364 -8.89 -10.03 -9.91
C LEU A 364 -9.61 -11.34 -9.51
N ILE A 365 -10.68 -11.29 -8.72
CA ILE A 365 -11.51 -12.47 -8.41
C ILE A 365 -12.07 -13.10 -9.68
N GLN A 366 -12.51 -12.30 -10.66
CA GLN A 366 -12.97 -12.82 -11.95
C GLN A 366 -11.82 -13.46 -12.74
N LEU A 367 -10.63 -12.85 -12.76
CA LEU A 367 -9.44 -13.42 -13.41
C LEU A 367 -9.04 -14.77 -12.80
N ILE A 368 -9.04 -14.88 -11.47
CA ILE A 368 -8.77 -16.13 -10.74
C ILE A 368 -9.76 -17.22 -11.15
N LYS A 369 -11.06 -16.90 -11.18
CA LYS A 369 -12.11 -17.86 -11.59
C LYS A 369 -11.97 -18.30 -13.06
N ASN A 370 -11.62 -17.38 -13.96
CA ASN A 370 -11.39 -17.69 -15.37
C ASN A 370 -10.18 -18.62 -15.57
N GLU A 371 -9.03 -18.29 -14.96
CA GLU A 371 -7.83 -19.14 -15.07
C GLU A 371 -8.04 -20.49 -14.38
N ALA A 372 -8.75 -20.54 -13.25
CA ALA A 372 -9.12 -21.80 -12.57
C ALA A 372 -9.99 -22.70 -13.46
N ALA A 373 -10.94 -22.14 -14.21
CA ALA A 373 -11.72 -22.91 -15.18
C ALA A 373 -10.83 -23.48 -16.31
N THR A 374 -9.78 -22.75 -16.74
CA THR A 374 -8.82 -23.21 -17.74
C THR A 374 -7.93 -24.35 -17.23
N VAL A 375 -7.34 -24.24 -16.03
CA VAL A 375 -6.43 -25.27 -15.48
C VAL A 375 -7.15 -26.43 -14.77
N GLY A 376 -8.46 -26.33 -14.54
CA GLY A 376 -9.27 -27.37 -13.90
C GLY A 376 -9.26 -27.32 -12.36
N GLY A 377 -9.34 -26.12 -11.79
CA GLY A 377 -9.60 -25.88 -10.36
C GLY A 377 -8.66 -24.87 -9.69
N LEU A 378 -9.13 -24.23 -8.61
CA LEU A 378 -8.37 -23.21 -7.85
C LEU A 378 -7.01 -23.72 -7.35
N ARG A 379 -6.89 -25.02 -7.03
CA ARG A 379 -5.67 -25.64 -6.50
C ARG A 379 -4.48 -25.59 -7.49
N ARG A 380 -4.75 -25.26 -8.76
CA ARG A 380 -3.76 -25.06 -9.84
C ARG A 380 -3.53 -23.59 -10.20
N VAL A 381 -4.19 -22.65 -9.52
CA VAL A 381 -3.98 -21.21 -9.65
C VAL A 381 -3.17 -20.72 -8.46
N ILE A 382 -2.06 -20.05 -8.75
CA ILE A 382 -1.23 -19.34 -7.76
C ILE A 382 -1.46 -17.86 -7.94
N LEU A 383 -1.68 -17.16 -6.83
CA LEU A 383 -1.80 -15.71 -6.82
C LEU A 383 -0.53 -15.10 -6.24
N ALA A 384 0.13 -14.23 -6.99
CA ALA A 384 1.40 -13.61 -6.63
C ALA A 384 1.31 -12.09 -6.74
N GLY A 385 2.12 -11.38 -5.96
CA GLY A 385 2.20 -9.93 -6.06
C GLY A 385 3.47 -9.34 -5.44
N PHE A 386 3.83 -8.17 -5.95
CA PHE A 386 4.89 -7.33 -5.43
C PHE A 386 4.31 -6.01 -4.92
N CYS A 387 4.74 -5.55 -3.73
CA CYS A 387 4.35 -4.26 -3.15
C CYS A 387 2.81 -4.11 -3.15
N GLN A 388 2.28 -3.04 -3.77
CA GLN A 388 0.84 -2.78 -3.85
C GLN A 388 0.03 -3.88 -4.57
N GLY A 389 0.66 -4.59 -5.51
CA GLY A 389 0.04 -5.73 -6.18
C GLY A 389 -0.31 -6.84 -5.20
N PHE A 390 0.55 -7.10 -4.22
CA PHE A 390 0.25 -8.11 -3.19
C PHE A 390 -0.82 -7.65 -2.19
N ALA A 391 -0.79 -6.38 -1.77
CA ALA A 391 -1.84 -5.82 -0.93
C ALA A 391 -3.24 -5.96 -1.60
N THR A 392 -3.28 -5.87 -2.93
CA THR A 392 -4.48 -6.14 -3.74
C THR A 392 -4.83 -7.62 -3.79
N ALA A 393 -3.83 -8.49 -3.99
CA ALA A 393 -3.98 -9.95 -4.03
C ALA A 393 -4.58 -10.54 -2.74
N VAL A 394 -4.14 -10.05 -1.57
CA VAL A 394 -4.69 -10.46 -0.26
C VAL A 394 -6.19 -10.20 -0.21
N HIS A 395 -6.64 -9.00 -0.59
CA HIS A 395 -8.08 -8.65 -0.58
C HIS A 395 -8.89 -9.46 -1.59
N ALA A 396 -8.33 -9.77 -2.76
CA ALA A 396 -8.98 -10.67 -3.71
C ALA A 396 -9.15 -12.09 -3.14
N LEU A 397 -8.13 -12.66 -2.49
CA LEU A 397 -8.23 -13.98 -1.85
C LEU A 397 -9.21 -13.99 -0.67
N LEU A 398 -9.17 -13.00 0.22
CA LEU A 398 -10.06 -12.93 1.38
C LEU A 398 -11.54 -12.83 0.96
N ASN A 399 -11.82 -12.19 -0.19
CA ASN A 399 -13.16 -12.08 -0.77
C ASN A 399 -13.46 -13.18 -1.81
N LEU A 400 -12.53 -14.11 -2.09
CA LEU A 400 -12.76 -15.18 -3.06
C LEU A 400 -13.75 -16.21 -2.47
N GLN A 401 -14.86 -16.38 -3.18
CA GLN A 401 -15.95 -17.29 -2.81
C GLN A 401 -16.23 -18.28 -3.95
N GLU A 402 -16.35 -19.56 -3.60
CA GLU A 402 -16.89 -20.60 -4.47
C GLU A 402 -18.28 -21.07 -4.00
N SER A 403 -19.03 -21.62 -4.95
CA SER A 403 -20.32 -22.28 -4.71
C SER A 403 -20.12 -23.63 -4.02
N ASN A 404 -20.93 -23.92 -3.01
CA ASN A 404 -20.93 -25.18 -2.26
C ASN A 404 -21.54 -26.36 -3.07
N ASP A 405 -21.14 -26.54 -4.34
CA ASP A 405 -21.65 -27.65 -5.16
C ASP A 405 -20.97 -28.95 -4.71
N GLN A 406 -21.69 -29.79 -3.97
CA GLN A 406 -21.16 -30.89 -3.16
C GLN A 406 -20.66 -32.11 -3.97
N SER A 407 -20.35 -31.93 -5.26
CA SER A 407 -20.06 -33.03 -6.17
C SER A 407 -18.60 -33.51 -6.15
N MET A 408 -17.64 -32.75 -5.62
CA MET A 408 -16.29 -33.24 -5.34
C MET A 408 -15.71 -32.70 -4.03
N GLU A 409 -15.07 -33.59 -3.27
CA GLU A 409 -14.37 -33.37 -1.99
C GLU A 409 -13.01 -32.63 -2.17
N THR A 410 -12.87 -31.85 -3.24
CA THR A 410 -11.65 -31.09 -3.55
C THR A 410 -11.60 -29.81 -2.72
N GLN A 411 -10.59 -29.70 -1.86
CA GLN A 411 -10.28 -28.48 -1.10
C GLN A 411 -10.30 -27.25 -2.02
N SER A 412 -11.31 -26.38 -1.84
CA SER A 412 -11.43 -25.11 -2.53
C SER A 412 -10.42 -24.11 -1.93
N ARG A 413 -9.16 -24.24 -2.36
CA ARG A 413 -8.03 -23.38 -2.01
C ARG A 413 -7.26 -22.99 -3.27
N LEU A 414 -6.56 -21.86 -3.24
CA LEU A 414 -5.54 -21.59 -4.26
C LEU A 414 -4.37 -22.56 -4.10
N GLY A 415 -3.60 -22.75 -5.18
CA GLY A 415 -2.33 -23.48 -5.14
C GLY A 415 -1.36 -22.86 -4.13
N ALA A 416 -1.19 -21.54 -4.19
CA ALA A 416 -0.54 -20.72 -3.16
C ALA A 416 -0.88 -19.22 -3.30
N LEU A 417 -0.52 -18.46 -2.26
CA LEU A 417 -0.43 -17.00 -2.24
C LEU A 417 1.04 -16.57 -2.03
N ILE A 418 1.61 -15.74 -2.90
CA ILE A 418 3.03 -15.32 -2.84
C ILE A 418 3.14 -13.80 -2.75
N GLY A 419 3.75 -13.28 -1.68
CA GLY A 419 3.88 -11.85 -1.42
C GLY A 419 5.30 -11.37 -1.21
N LEU A 420 5.65 -10.28 -1.89
CA LEU A 420 6.98 -9.71 -1.92
C LEU A 420 6.93 -8.24 -1.51
N SER A 421 7.71 -7.85 -0.50
CA SER A 421 7.92 -6.46 -0.04
C SER A 421 6.63 -5.65 0.09
N SER A 422 5.70 -6.08 0.94
CA SER A 422 4.31 -5.59 0.95
C SER A 422 3.75 -5.34 2.37
N TRP A 423 2.48 -4.92 2.43
CA TRP A 423 1.75 -4.57 3.65
C TRP A 423 0.29 -5.05 3.57
N MET A 424 -0.40 -5.04 4.71
CA MET A 424 -1.85 -5.25 4.76
C MET A 424 -2.57 -3.92 4.51
N ALA A 425 -3.19 -3.76 3.34
CA ALA A 425 -4.14 -2.67 3.10
C ALA A 425 -5.40 -2.88 3.95
N LEU A 426 -6.01 -1.79 4.44
CA LEU A 426 -7.24 -1.82 5.25
C LEU A 426 -7.27 -2.94 6.33
N PRO A 427 -6.28 -3.00 7.23
CA PRO A 427 -6.16 -4.09 8.21
C PRO A 427 -7.35 -4.09 9.17
N ALA A 428 -7.81 -5.29 9.53
CA ALA A 428 -8.96 -5.48 10.41
C ALA A 428 -8.71 -6.62 11.41
N ALA A 429 -9.53 -6.71 12.45
CA ALA A 429 -9.42 -7.75 13.48
C ALA A 429 -9.98 -9.12 13.04
N SER A 430 -10.75 -9.17 11.95
CA SER A 430 -11.33 -10.41 11.42
C SER A 430 -11.46 -10.35 9.90
N VAL A 431 -11.51 -11.52 9.26
CA VAL A 431 -11.76 -11.62 7.81
C VAL A 431 -13.13 -11.04 7.43
N THR A 432 -14.16 -11.20 8.26
CA THR A 432 -15.47 -10.58 8.03
C THR A 432 -15.34 -9.06 7.95
N SER A 433 -14.73 -8.43 8.95
CA SER A 433 -14.48 -6.98 8.94
C SER A 433 -13.59 -6.53 7.77
N CYS A 434 -12.67 -7.39 7.31
CA CYS A 434 -11.85 -7.14 6.13
C CYS A 434 -12.65 -7.22 4.81
N ARG A 435 -13.65 -8.10 4.73
CA ARG A 435 -14.62 -8.18 3.62
C ARG A 435 -15.56 -6.98 3.65
N ASP A 436 -16.06 -6.60 4.82
CA ASP A 436 -16.95 -5.45 5.03
C ASP A 436 -16.33 -4.13 4.58
N ASN A 437 -15.01 -3.95 4.75
CA ASN A 437 -14.26 -2.80 4.25
C ASN A 437 -14.43 -2.56 2.74
N LEU A 438 -14.60 -3.63 1.95
CA LEU A 438 -14.81 -3.53 0.49
C LEU A 438 -16.29 -3.69 0.09
N ALA A 439 -17.11 -4.36 0.90
CA ALA A 439 -18.53 -4.61 0.66
C ALA A 439 -18.84 -5.18 -0.74
N LEU A 440 -18.02 -6.14 -1.19
CA LEU A 440 -18.13 -6.75 -2.52
C LEU A 440 -19.41 -7.58 -2.66
N GLN A 441 -20.30 -7.17 -3.57
CA GLN A 441 -21.52 -7.89 -3.91
C GLN A 441 -21.22 -9.05 -4.88
N LEU A 442 -20.59 -10.10 -4.34
CA LEU A 442 -20.38 -11.36 -5.07
C LEU A 442 -21.65 -12.20 -4.93
N GLY A 443 -22.33 -12.44 -6.06
CA GLY A 443 -23.67 -13.03 -6.05
C GLY A 443 -23.69 -14.49 -5.57
N GLY A 444 -24.51 -14.77 -4.55
CA GLY A 444 -24.81 -16.13 -4.08
C GLY A 444 -25.07 -16.19 -2.57
N ALA A 445 -26.31 -16.47 -2.15
CA ALA A 445 -26.71 -16.53 -0.74
C ALA A 445 -26.22 -17.79 0.02
N SER A 446 -25.27 -18.53 -0.55
CA SER A 446 -24.70 -19.77 0.02
C SER A 446 -23.25 -19.96 -0.44
N ALA A 447 -22.38 -19.03 -0.04
CA ALA A 447 -20.93 -19.16 -0.16
C ALA A 447 -20.35 -19.51 1.22
N SER A 448 -19.87 -20.76 1.39
CA SER A 448 -19.36 -21.24 2.69
C SER A 448 -17.90 -21.67 2.68
N ALA A 449 -17.24 -21.71 1.51
CA ALA A 449 -15.83 -22.05 1.41
C ALA A 449 -14.96 -20.81 1.73
N ASP A 450 -14.31 -20.81 2.89
CA ASP A 450 -13.29 -19.83 3.27
C ASP A 450 -11.95 -20.15 2.55
N VAL A 451 -11.91 -19.91 1.22
CA VAL A 451 -10.80 -20.31 0.31
C VAL A 451 -9.41 -19.89 0.81
N TYR A 452 -9.34 -18.75 1.51
CA TYR A 452 -8.09 -18.23 2.08
C TYR A 452 -7.48 -19.15 3.14
N ARG A 453 -8.28 -19.88 3.93
CA ARG A 453 -7.82 -20.53 5.17
C ARG A 453 -6.81 -21.65 4.90
N ASP A 454 -7.13 -22.50 3.93
CA ASP A 454 -6.26 -23.61 3.53
C ASP A 454 -5.23 -23.18 2.46
N THR A 455 -5.27 -21.93 1.98
CA THR A 455 -4.31 -21.44 0.97
C THR A 455 -2.95 -21.18 1.62
N PRO A 456 -1.88 -21.90 1.20
CA PRO A 456 -0.55 -21.73 1.76
C PRO A 456 0.05 -20.40 1.29
N VAL A 457 0.69 -19.67 2.20
CA VAL A 457 1.25 -18.34 1.94
C VAL A 457 2.77 -18.34 2.05
N PHE A 458 3.44 -17.78 1.06
CA PHE A 458 4.84 -17.35 1.15
C PHE A 458 4.90 -15.83 1.20
N LEU A 459 5.62 -15.30 2.17
CA LEU A 459 5.93 -13.87 2.26
C LEU A 459 7.44 -13.67 2.37
N SER A 460 7.99 -12.73 1.61
CA SER A 460 9.37 -12.30 1.78
C SER A 460 9.57 -10.78 1.76
N HIS A 461 10.54 -10.30 2.54
CA HIS A 461 10.80 -8.86 2.72
C HIS A 461 12.27 -8.63 3.12
N ALA A 462 12.90 -7.57 2.61
CA ALA A 462 14.21 -7.13 3.09
C ALA A 462 14.09 -6.20 4.31
N ALA A 463 14.97 -6.36 5.30
CA ALA A 463 15.03 -5.51 6.49
C ALA A 463 15.43 -4.07 6.17
N ASN A 464 16.15 -3.86 5.07
CA ASN A 464 16.57 -2.55 4.57
C ASN A 464 15.67 -1.98 3.45
N ASP A 465 14.41 -2.44 3.34
CA ASP A 465 13.42 -1.87 2.41
C ASP A 465 13.08 -0.41 2.79
N ASP A 466 13.39 0.52 1.88
CA ASP A 466 13.25 1.97 2.03
C ASP A 466 11.94 2.54 1.42
N VAL A 467 11.08 1.68 0.90
CA VAL A 467 9.79 2.06 0.29
C VAL A 467 8.61 1.56 1.12
N VAL A 468 8.66 0.30 1.56
CA VAL A 468 7.69 -0.32 2.47
C VAL A 468 8.47 -0.93 3.64
N PRO A 469 8.53 -0.27 4.81
CA PRO A 469 9.32 -0.76 5.93
C PRO A 469 8.96 -2.20 6.33
N VAL A 470 9.96 -3.03 6.65
CA VAL A 470 9.81 -4.46 7.00
C VAL A 470 8.77 -4.71 8.09
N GLU A 471 8.56 -3.76 9.01
CA GLU A 471 7.52 -3.84 10.04
C GLU A 471 6.10 -3.93 9.48
N GLN A 472 5.84 -3.38 8.29
CA GLN A 472 4.55 -3.53 7.61
C GLN A 472 4.37 -4.95 7.05
N GLY A 473 5.45 -5.57 6.55
CA GLY A 473 5.46 -6.98 6.14
C GLY A 473 5.29 -7.94 7.32
N ARG A 474 5.94 -7.67 8.45
CA ARG A 474 5.76 -8.42 9.71
C ARG A 474 4.33 -8.31 10.25
N LYS A 475 3.73 -7.12 10.24
CA LYS A 475 2.29 -6.94 10.59
C LYS A 475 1.38 -7.70 9.65
N LEU A 476 1.63 -7.65 8.33
CA LEU A 476 0.88 -8.41 7.32
C LEU A 476 0.94 -9.91 7.61
N ARG A 477 2.14 -10.47 7.83
CA ARG A 477 2.35 -11.87 8.23
C ARG A 477 1.52 -12.23 9.47
N ASP A 478 1.58 -11.41 10.52
CA ASP A 478 0.92 -11.69 11.79
C ASP A 478 -0.62 -11.57 11.69
N ILE A 479 -1.13 -10.69 10.83
CA ILE A 479 -2.57 -10.59 10.50
C ILE A 479 -3.03 -11.84 9.73
N LEU A 480 -2.30 -12.28 8.69
CA LEU A 480 -2.68 -13.48 7.92
C LEU A 480 -2.65 -14.76 8.79
N ARG A 481 -1.66 -14.88 9.69
CA ARG A 481 -1.63 -15.93 10.72
C ARG A 481 -2.79 -15.81 11.70
N GLY A 482 -3.15 -14.60 12.12
CA GLY A 482 -4.33 -14.32 12.95
C GLY A 482 -5.66 -14.69 12.28
N TYR A 483 -5.72 -14.66 10.95
CA TYR A 483 -6.84 -15.17 10.15
C TYR A 483 -6.81 -16.71 9.99
N GLY A 484 -5.78 -17.39 10.48
CA GLY A 484 -5.65 -18.86 10.44
C GLY A 484 -5.00 -19.41 9.16
N MET A 485 -4.30 -18.58 8.39
CA MET A 485 -3.52 -19.03 7.21
C MET A 485 -2.16 -19.57 7.64
N ASP A 486 -1.65 -20.58 6.91
CA ASP A 486 -0.25 -21.02 7.03
C ASP A 486 0.67 -20.06 6.26
N VAL A 487 1.65 -19.47 6.95
CA VAL A 487 2.49 -18.39 6.41
C VAL A 487 3.97 -18.68 6.64
N VAL A 488 4.66 -19.05 5.57
CA VAL A 488 6.12 -19.05 5.46
C VAL A 488 6.61 -17.60 5.36
N TRP A 489 7.58 -17.22 6.20
CA TRP A 489 8.16 -15.88 6.24
C TRP A 489 9.67 -15.95 6.00
N LYS A 490 10.15 -15.22 4.99
CA LYS A 490 11.57 -15.08 4.64
C LYS A 490 11.98 -13.61 4.78
N GLU A 491 12.73 -13.31 5.83
CA GLU A 491 13.30 -11.98 6.03
C GLU A 491 14.77 -11.99 5.62
N TYR A 492 15.16 -11.05 4.77
CA TYR A 492 16.54 -10.90 4.31
C TYR A 492 17.17 -9.66 4.95
N GLU A 493 18.44 -9.72 5.35
CA GLU A 493 19.13 -8.56 5.97
C GLU A 493 19.27 -7.38 4.99
N THR A 494 19.45 -7.69 3.71
CA THR A 494 19.57 -6.73 2.61
C THR A 494 18.68 -7.12 1.43
N GLY A 495 18.65 -6.31 0.37
CA GLY A 495 17.84 -6.52 -0.83
C GLY A 495 17.02 -5.30 -1.27
N GLY A 496 16.72 -4.40 -0.33
CA GLY A 496 15.88 -3.23 -0.58
C GLY A 496 14.46 -3.62 -0.99
N HIS A 497 13.78 -2.72 -1.71
CA HIS A 497 12.42 -2.95 -2.20
C HIS A 497 12.39 -3.83 -3.46
N TRP A 498 12.87 -5.08 -3.38
CA TRP A 498 12.84 -6.05 -4.49
C TRP A 498 12.92 -7.52 -4.03
N ILE A 499 12.89 -8.47 -4.98
CA ILE A 499 13.27 -9.87 -4.76
C ILE A 499 14.77 -9.92 -4.40
N TYR A 500 15.12 -10.66 -3.35
CA TYR A 500 16.48 -10.74 -2.84
C TYR A 500 17.40 -11.64 -3.70
N GLY A 501 17.84 -11.11 -4.84
CA GLY A 501 18.81 -11.78 -5.73
C GLY A 501 18.42 -13.23 -6.05
N HIS A 502 19.42 -14.11 -6.16
CA HIS A 502 19.19 -15.52 -6.48
C HIS A 502 18.52 -16.29 -5.33
N GLN A 503 18.87 -15.97 -4.08
CA GLN A 503 18.32 -16.63 -2.89
C GLN A 503 16.80 -16.43 -2.77
N GLY A 504 16.30 -15.24 -3.12
CA GLY A 504 14.86 -14.96 -3.15
C GLY A 504 14.12 -15.77 -4.23
N VAL A 505 14.78 -16.05 -5.36
CA VAL A 505 14.24 -16.94 -6.40
C VAL A 505 14.26 -18.40 -5.91
N ASP A 506 15.35 -18.87 -5.30
CA ASP A 506 15.45 -20.22 -4.73
C ASP A 506 14.37 -20.45 -3.65
N ASP A 507 14.16 -19.50 -2.73
CA ASP A 507 13.15 -19.61 -1.67
C ASP A 507 11.71 -19.69 -2.23
N ILE A 508 11.42 -19.00 -3.33
CA ILE A 508 10.13 -19.10 -4.04
C ILE A 508 10.03 -20.46 -4.75
N VAL A 509 11.09 -20.91 -5.41
CA VAL A 509 11.15 -22.20 -6.11
C VAL A 509 10.93 -23.37 -5.14
N ASP A 510 11.64 -23.39 -4.01
CA ASP A 510 11.52 -24.41 -2.97
C ASP A 510 10.13 -24.41 -2.32
N PHE A 511 9.56 -23.22 -2.06
CA PHE A 511 8.19 -23.11 -1.61
C PHE A 511 7.20 -23.69 -2.62
N LEU A 512 7.30 -23.34 -3.90
CA LEU A 512 6.42 -23.87 -4.95
C LEU A 512 6.54 -25.40 -5.11
N LYS A 513 7.77 -25.95 -5.03
CA LYS A 513 8.01 -27.39 -5.00
C LYS A 513 7.33 -28.05 -3.80
N SER A 514 7.39 -27.46 -2.61
CA SER A 514 6.70 -27.97 -1.42
C SER A 514 5.18 -28.03 -1.56
N GLN A 515 4.59 -27.24 -2.47
CA GLN A 515 3.16 -27.26 -2.80
C GLN A 515 2.79 -28.25 -3.92
N GLY A 516 3.76 -29.02 -4.42
CA GLY A 516 3.54 -30.09 -5.41
C GLY A 516 3.56 -29.62 -6.87
N LEU A 517 4.20 -28.48 -7.17
CA LEU A 517 4.39 -28.05 -8.56
C LEU A 517 5.45 -28.92 -9.25
N PRO A 518 5.20 -29.40 -10.48
CA PRO A 518 6.14 -30.24 -11.22
C PRO A 518 7.33 -29.39 -11.74
N GLU A 519 8.54 -29.73 -11.28
CA GLU A 519 9.80 -29.24 -11.85
C GLU A 519 10.13 -30.00 -13.14
N HIS A 520 10.78 -29.32 -14.09
CA HIS A 520 11.50 -30.01 -15.16
C HIS A 520 12.85 -30.53 -14.65
N THR A 521 12.83 -31.73 -14.08
CA THR A 521 14.07 -32.50 -13.91
C THR A 521 14.57 -32.88 -15.30
N SER A 522 15.76 -32.40 -15.68
CA SER A 522 16.49 -32.87 -16.85
C SER A 522 16.96 -34.32 -16.62
N VAL A 523 16.04 -35.26 -16.81
CA VAL A 523 16.30 -36.69 -16.95
C VAL A 523 15.92 -37.05 -18.37
N GLU A 524 16.83 -37.71 -19.06
CA GLU A 524 16.65 -38.21 -20.42
C GLU A 524 15.50 -39.21 -20.48
N GLU A 525 14.54 -39.02 -21.39
CA GLU A 525 13.74 -40.08 -22.05
C GLU A 525 13.13 -39.56 -23.36
#